data_AF-A0A3M1A891-F1
#
_entry.id   AF-A0A3M1A891-F1
#
_cell.length_a   1.000
_cell.length_b   1.000
_cell.length_c   1.000
_cell.angle_alpha   90.00
_cell.angle_beta   90.00
_cell.angle_gamma   90.00
#
_symmetry.space_group_name_H-M   'P 1'
#
loop_
_entity.id
_entity.type
_entity.pdbx_description
1 polymer ?
#
loop_
_entity_poly.entity_id
_entity_poly.type
_entity_poly.pdbx_seq_one_letter_code
_entity_poly.pdbx_strand_id
1 'polypeptide(L)'
;MRTVGILLAAGASRRFGDADKLLAEARGRPLVSHAARALADVLPERVAVVSSAEVGAVLAGFRLVRIPPGSAQSRALHAGLAA
;
A
#
# COMPACT_ATOMS: atom_id res chain seq x y z
N MET A 1 4.41 -24.44 -2.01
CA MET A 1 3.33 -23.57 -1.47
C MET A 1 3.43 -22.23 -2.16
N ARG A 2 2.30 -21.60 -2.50
CA ARG A 2 2.26 -20.26 -3.13
C ARG A 2 2.01 -19.23 -2.04
N THR A 3 2.83 -18.17 -2.01
CA THR A 3 2.72 -17.09 -1.03
C THR A 3 2.57 -15.76 -1.77
N VAL A 4 1.59 -14.96 -1.36
CA VAL A 4 1.30 -13.64 -1.94
C VAL A 4 1.49 -12.58 -0.85
N GLY A 5 2.19 -11.50 -1.17
CA GLY A 5 2.33 -10.36 -0.28
C GLY A 5 1.16 -9.39 -0.43
N ILE A 6 0.53 -8.97 0.66
CA ILE A 6 -0.52 -7.94 0.64
C ILE A 6 -0.01 -6.69 1.38
N LEU A 7 0.14 -5.59 0.64
CA LEU A 7 0.50 -4.29 1.19
C LEU A 7 -0.75 -3.44 1.42
N LEU A 8 -1.06 -3.14 2.68
CA LEU A 8 -2.20 -2.30 3.06
C LEU A 8 -1.78 -0.82 3.07
N ALA A 9 -1.91 -0.16 1.91
CA ALA A 9 -1.48 1.22 1.65
C ALA A 9 -2.68 2.18 1.40
N ALA A 10 -3.74 2.05 2.20
CA ALA A 10 -4.97 2.87 2.10
C ALA A 10 -5.22 3.74 3.35
N GLY A 11 -4.20 3.91 4.20
CA GLY A 11 -4.32 4.63 5.46
C GLY A 11 -4.49 6.14 5.27
N ALA A 12 -5.42 6.75 6.01
CA ALA A 12 -5.80 8.16 5.86
C ALA A 12 -4.87 9.18 6.54
N SER A 13 -3.69 8.76 7.02
CA SER A 13 -2.65 9.66 7.58
C SER A 13 -3.07 10.63 8.71
N ARG A 14 -4.25 10.46 9.34
CA ARG A 14 -4.87 11.38 10.35
C ARG A 14 -4.00 11.79 11.56
N ARG A 15 -2.92 11.06 11.84
CA ARG A 15 -2.00 11.32 12.97
C ARG A 15 -0.61 11.77 12.52
N PHE A 16 -0.42 11.98 11.21
CA PHE A 16 0.85 12.31 10.58
C PHE A 16 0.92 13.79 10.17
N GLY A 17 -0.10 14.59 10.54
CA GLY A 17 -0.28 15.96 10.05
C GLY A 17 -1.07 16.01 8.76
N ASP A 18 -0.92 17.10 8.02
CA ASP A 18 -1.71 17.38 6.81
C ASP A 18 -1.20 16.65 5.56
N ALA A 19 0.02 16.11 5.62
CA ALA A 19 0.64 15.38 4.53
C ALA A 19 0.15 13.92 4.46
N ASP A 20 0.12 13.36 3.25
CA ASP A 20 -0.04 11.91 3.10
C ASP A 20 1.23 11.19 3.52
N LYS A 21 1.19 10.55 4.70
CA LYS A 21 2.27 9.72 5.25
C LYS A 21 2.85 8.73 4.23
N LEU A 22 2.02 8.13 3.38
CA LEU A 22 2.47 7.11 2.44
C LEU A 22 3.38 7.70 1.35
N LEU A 23 3.17 8.98 1.02
CA LEU A 23 3.94 9.73 0.03
C LEU A 23 5.04 10.60 0.65
N ALA A 24 5.00 10.82 1.97
CA ALA A 24 6.01 11.58 2.68
C ALA A 24 7.41 11.02 2.45
N GLU A 25 8.38 11.91 2.25
CA GLU A 25 9.76 11.51 1.99
C GLU A 25 10.40 10.95 3.26
N ALA A 26 10.99 9.77 3.12
CA ALA A 26 11.81 9.15 4.15
C ALA A 26 13.06 8.57 3.47
N ARG A 27 14.25 9.07 3.81
CA ARG A 27 15.52 8.64 3.22
C ARG A 27 15.52 8.72 1.67
N GLY A 28 15.07 9.87 1.14
CA GLY A 28 15.07 10.18 -0.30
C GLY A 28 14.06 9.40 -1.15
N ARG A 29 13.03 8.80 -0.55
CA ARG A 29 11.95 8.10 -1.28
C ARG A 29 10.62 8.16 -0.51
N PRO A 30 9.46 8.00 -1.18
CA PRO A 30 8.17 7.89 -0.51
C PRO A 30 8.17 6.78 0.54
N LEU A 31 7.59 7.02 1.71
CA LEU A 31 7.62 6.09 2.83
C LEU A 31 7.08 4.69 2.45
N VAL A 32 5.98 4.64 1.68
CA VAL A 32 5.37 3.38 1.26
C VAL A 32 6.30 2.53 0.38
N SER A 33 7.21 3.16 -0.36
CA SER A 33 8.13 2.47 -1.26
C SER A 33 9.16 1.60 -0.52
N HIS A 34 9.45 1.88 0.76
CA HIS A 34 10.32 1.00 1.56
C HIS A 34 9.69 -0.37 1.80
N ALA A 35 8.41 -0.39 2.20
CA ALA A 35 7.67 -1.64 2.39
C ALA A 35 7.43 -2.37 1.06
N ALA A 36 7.14 -1.61 -0.01
CA ALA A 36 6.95 -2.17 -1.34
C ALA A 36 8.21 -2.89 -1.86
N ARG A 37 9.39 -2.29 -1.69
CA ARG A 37 10.67 -2.90 -2.08
C ARG A 37 10.99 -4.13 -1.24
N ALA A 38 10.83 -4.03 0.09
CA ALA A 38 11.06 -5.18 0.96
C ALA A 38 10.20 -6.40 0.59
N LEU A 39 8.92 -6.18 0.21
CA LEU A 39 8.06 -7.26 -0.31
C LEU A 39 8.51 -7.75 -1.69
N ALA A 40 8.92 -6.84 -2.57
CA ALA A 40 9.37 -7.18 -3.91
C ALA A 40 10.62 -8.08 -3.92
N ASP A 41 11.50 -7.91 -2.95
CA ASP A 41 12.75 -8.68 -2.81
C ASP A 41 12.51 -10.15 -2.42
N VAL A 42 11.35 -10.48 -1.86
CA VAL A 42 11.07 -11.83 -1.31
C VAL A 42 9.86 -12.54 -1.91
N LEU A 43 8.88 -11.81 -2.46
CA LEU A 43 7.64 -12.39 -2.96
C LEU A 43 7.36 -11.91 -4.39
N PRO A 44 7.28 -12.80 -5.39
CA PRO A 44 7.03 -12.41 -6.77
C PRO A 44 5.60 -11.91 -7.00
N GLU A 45 4.65 -12.40 -6.21
CA GLU A 45 3.23 -12.06 -6.31
C GLU A 45 2.80 -11.14 -5.18
N ARG A 46 2.27 -9.98 -5.54
CA ARG A 46 2.02 -8.89 -4.60
C ARG A 46 0.77 -8.10 -4.97
N VAL A 47 -0.06 -7.83 -3.96
CA VAL A 47 -1.26 -6.99 -4.05
C VAL A 47 -1.05 -5.76 -3.19
N ALA A 48 -1.42 -4.58 -3.69
CA ALA A 48 -1.45 -3.36 -2.90
C ALA A 48 -2.88 -2.82 -2.84
N VAL A 49 -3.36 -2.59 -1.62
CA VAL A 49 -4.67 -1.99 -1.38
C VAL A 49 -4.47 -0.51 -1.13
N VAL A 50 -5.04 0.35 -1.97
CA VAL A 50 -4.80 1.80 -1.94
C VAL A 50 -6.12 2.59 -1.96
N SER A 51 -6.12 3.78 -1.38
CA SER A 51 -7.27 4.71 -1.40
C SER A 51 -7.10 5.87 -2.37
N SER A 52 -5.88 6.16 -2.82
CA SER A 52 -5.55 7.27 -3.71
C SER A 52 -4.79 6.78 -4.96
N ALA A 53 -4.83 7.55 -6.05
CA ALA A 53 -4.15 7.19 -7.29
C ALA A 53 -2.64 7.44 -7.17
N GLU A 54 -2.28 8.48 -6.43
CA GLU A 54 -0.93 8.96 -6.16
C GLU A 54 -0.12 7.91 -5.41
N VAL A 55 -0.70 7.26 -4.39
CA VAL A 55 -0.07 6.12 -3.71
C VAL A 55 0.03 4.91 -4.64
N GLY A 56 -0.98 4.66 -5.47
CA GLY A 56 -0.93 3.58 -6.46
C GLY A 56 0.22 3.76 -7.48
N ALA A 57 0.49 5.00 -7.89
CA ALA A 57 1.51 5.31 -8.89
C ALA A 57 2.93 4.96 -8.43
N VAL A 58 3.21 4.98 -7.12
CA VAL A 58 4.53 4.63 -6.57
C VAL A 58 4.69 3.15 -6.20
N LEU A 59 3.67 2.32 -6.51
CA LEU A 59 3.60 0.89 -6.20
C LEU A 59 3.63 0.02 -7.48
N ALA A 60 4.53 0.37 -8.40
CA ALA A 60 4.72 -0.41 -9.63
C ALA A 60 5.02 -1.89 -9.35
N GLY A 61 4.47 -2.78 -10.16
CA GLY A 61 4.65 -4.23 -10.02
C GLY A 61 3.76 -4.91 -8.96
N PHE A 62 2.83 -4.16 -8.35
CA PHE A 62 1.75 -4.70 -7.52
C PHE A 62 0.45 -4.74 -8.34
N ARG A 63 -0.39 -5.75 -8.07
CA ARG A 63 -1.80 -5.66 -8.46
C ARG A 63 -2.52 -4.70 -7.52
N LEU A 64 -3.08 -3.62 -8.06
CA LEU A 64 -3.73 -2.59 -7.25
C LEU A 64 -5.20 -2.92 -6.98
N VAL A 65 -5.62 -2.78 -5.73
CA VAL A 65 -7.02 -2.87 -5.29
C VAL A 65 -7.41 -1.51 -4.71
N ARG A 66 -8.41 -0.85 -5.29
CA ARG A 66 -8.89 0.46 -4.82
C ARG A 66 -10.00 0.29 -3.79
N ILE A 67 -9.89 1.03 -2.69
CA ILE A 67 -10.95 1.12 -1.68
C ILE A 67 -11.25 2.60 -1.34
N PRO A 68 -12.44 2.92 -0.82
CA PRO A 68 -12.74 4.28 -0.38
C PRO A 68 -11.78 4.75 0.74
N PRO A 69 -11.38 6.04 0.75
CA PRO A 69 -10.56 6.60 1.81
C PRO A 69 -11.25 6.50 3.17
N GLY A 70 -10.45 6.39 4.24
CA GLY A 70 -10.98 6.26 5.60
C GLY A 70 -11.57 4.89 5.95
N SER A 71 -11.50 3.92 5.03
CA SER A 71 -11.86 2.52 5.30
C SER A 71 -11.06 1.92 6.48
N ALA A 72 -11.70 1.02 7.23
CA ALA A 72 -11.04 0.27 8.28
C ALA A 72 -9.95 -0.65 7.70
N GLN A 73 -8.89 -0.90 8.46
CA GLN A 73 -7.81 -1.78 8.02
C GLN A 73 -8.30 -3.20 7.73
N SER A 74 -9.27 -3.72 8.51
CA SER A 74 -9.89 -5.02 8.25
C SER A 74 -10.57 -5.09 6.88
N ARG A 75 -11.25 -4.02 6.44
CA ARG A 75 -11.84 -3.93 5.10
C ARG A 75 -10.76 -3.93 4.01
N ALA A 76 -9.66 -3.21 4.24
CA ALA A 76 -8.53 -3.24 3.31
C ALA A 76 -7.95 -4.65 3.18
N LEU A 77 -7.79 -5.36 4.30
CA LEU A 77 -7.32 -6.74 4.31
C LEU A 77 -8.27 -7.67 3.53
N HIS A 78 -9.57 -7.60 3.81
CA HIS A 78 -10.57 -8.39 3.07
C HIS A 78 -10.52 -8.12 1.56
N ALA A 79 -10.41 -6.86 1.14
CA ALA A 79 -10.29 -6.50 -0.26
C ALA A 79 -9.00 -7.05 -0.89
N GLY A 80 -7.88 -7.06 -0.16
CA GLY A 80 -6.63 -7.65 -0.61
C GLY A 80 -6.69 -9.17 -0.75
N LEU A 81 -7.39 -9.86 0.15
CA LEU A 81 -7.58 -11.31 0.13
C LEU A 81 -8.53 -11.78 -1.00
N ALA A 82 -9.49 -10.94 -1.38
CA ALA A 82 -10.48 -11.24 -2.41
C ALA A 82 -9.99 -10.96 -3.84
N ALA A 83 -8.81 -10.34 -3.99
CA ALA A 83 -8.21 -10.08 -5.28
C ALA A 83 -7.66 -11.39 -5.85
#